data_AF-A0A7X8UQ25-F1
#
_entry.id   AF-A0A7X8UQ25-F1
#
_cell.length_a   1.000
_cell.length_b   1.000
_cell.length_c   1.000
_cell.angle_alpha   90.00
_cell.angle_beta   90.00
_cell.angle_gamma   90.00
#
_symmetry.space_group_name_H-M   'P 1'
#
loop_
_entity.id
_entity.type
_entity.pdbx_description
1 polymer ?
#
loop_
_entity_poly.entity_id
_entity_poly.type
_entity_poly.pdbx_seq_one_letter_code
_entity_poly.pdbx_strand_id
1 'polypeptide(L)'
;MSYRHILRYLICPTHHPEDRVEELAKFCQAARVDEVMILFFAEELTNGHPTIEEMKPWVELMKKIKSRLAQVGVDLSVNPWTTTFHVARGRRLKPGQDFTLMVGETGAVARISACPLCENWRKYLCELFAHVAAEVKPVAIWVEDDWRLHNHEPEMKFGGCFCDLHLKRFAGMVKRQSVTRQEVLDAILAPGRPHPWRAQWLELWRQTMIEPALELR
;
A
#
# COMPACT_ATOMS: atom_id res chain seq x y z
N MET A 1 0.32 -31.97 -7.36
CA MET A 1 0.50 -30.50 -7.23
C MET A 1 1.44 -30.27 -6.07
N SER A 2 2.53 -29.53 -6.26
CA SER A 2 3.40 -29.10 -5.16
C SER A 2 2.88 -27.78 -4.62
N TYR A 3 2.76 -27.65 -3.30
CA TYR A 3 2.52 -26.36 -2.67
C TYR A 3 3.80 -25.53 -2.73
N ARG A 4 3.67 -24.20 -2.82
CA ARG A 4 4.77 -23.24 -2.69
C ARG A 4 4.65 -22.59 -1.31
N HIS A 5 5.66 -22.77 -0.46
CA HIS A 5 5.72 -22.20 0.87
C HIS A 5 6.45 -20.86 0.84
N ILE A 6 5.73 -19.79 1.16
CA ILE A 6 6.27 -18.43 1.18
C ILE A 6 6.43 -17.98 2.64
N LEU A 7 7.65 -17.73 3.07
CA LEU A 7 7.96 -17.21 4.40
C LEU A 7 7.92 -15.68 4.39
N ARG A 8 7.01 -15.07 5.15
CA ARG A 8 7.05 -13.63 5.42
C ARG A 8 8.09 -13.36 6.51
N TYR A 9 9.05 -12.47 6.24
CA TYR A 9 10.13 -12.23 7.19
C TYR A 9 10.64 -10.78 7.13
N LEU A 10 11.23 -10.32 8.23
CA LEU A 10 11.84 -8.99 8.36
C LEU A 10 13.27 -9.14 8.85
N ILE A 11 14.19 -8.40 8.23
CA ILE A 11 15.54 -8.17 8.75
C ILE A 11 15.74 -6.66 8.84
N CYS A 12 16.13 -6.17 10.02
CA CYS A 12 16.46 -4.76 10.20
C CYS A 12 17.85 -4.47 9.61
N PRO A 13 18.01 -3.50 8.70
CA PRO A 13 19.31 -3.18 8.08
C PRO A 13 20.40 -2.77 9.09
N THR A 14 20.03 -2.34 10.30
CA THR A 14 20.96 -1.82 11.30
C THR A 14 21.18 -2.75 12.50
N HIS A 15 20.59 -3.95 12.51
CA HIS A 15 20.68 -4.87 13.65
C HIS A 15 21.11 -6.27 13.22
N HIS A 16 22.44 -6.49 13.22
CA HIS A 16 23.10 -7.76 12.88
C HIS A 16 22.65 -8.40 11.54
N PRO A 17 22.53 -7.64 10.43
CA PRO A 17 21.90 -8.15 9.21
C PRO A 17 22.62 -9.36 8.62
N GLU A 18 23.95 -9.45 8.71
CA GLU A 18 24.73 -10.58 8.22
C GLU A 18 24.36 -11.90 8.92
N ASP A 19 24.30 -11.88 10.25
CA ASP A 19 23.93 -13.06 11.05
C ASP A 19 22.48 -13.48 10.76
N ARG A 20 21.56 -12.51 10.66
CA ARG A 20 20.14 -12.76 10.37
C ARG A 20 19.92 -13.34 8.97
N VAL A 21 20.71 -12.93 7.99
CA VAL A 21 20.67 -13.47 6.62
C VAL A 21 21.11 -14.94 6.61
N GLU A 22 22.14 -15.29 7.37
CA GLU A 22 22.62 -16.67 7.46
C GLU A 22 21.62 -17.57 8.23
N GLU A 23 21.07 -17.08 9.33
CA GLU A 23 20.00 -17.77 10.07
C GLU A 23 18.78 -18.03 9.19
N LEU A 24 18.35 -17.03 8.41
CA LEU A 24 17.23 -17.16 7.48
C LEU A 24 17.50 -18.26 6.44
N ALA A 25 18.69 -18.31 5.85
CA ALA A 25 19.02 -19.33 4.85
C ALA A 25 19.00 -20.75 5.45
N LYS A 26 19.57 -20.94 6.65
CA LYS A 26 19.52 -22.21 7.38
C LYS A 26 18.07 -22.62 7.68
N PHE A 27 17.25 -21.68 8.14
CA PHE A 27 15.83 -21.92 8.39
C PHE A 27 15.10 -22.35 7.11
N CYS A 28 15.32 -21.66 5.99
CA CYS A 28 14.65 -21.97 4.74
C CYS A 28 14.95 -23.41 4.26
N GLN A 29 16.19 -23.86 4.39
CA GLN A 29 16.56 -25.25 4.06
C GLN A 29 15.88 -26.26 4.99
N ALA A 30 15.91 -26.02 6.30
CA ALA A 30 15.33 -26.92 7.29
C ALA A 30 13.79 -27.02 7.14
N ALA A 31 13.13 -25.89 6.88
CA ALA A 31 11.69 -25.80 6.76
C ALA A 31 11.16 -26.03 5.33
N ARG A 32 12.05 -26.22 4.34
CA ARG A 32 11.70 -26.38 2.92
C ARG A 32 10.86 -25.21 2.39
N VAL A 33 11.31 -24.01 2.69
CA VAL A 33 10.74 -22.76 2.16
C VAL A 33 11.13 -22.63 0.69
N ASP A 34 10.17 -22.31 -0.16
CA ASP A 34 10.40 -22.11 -1.60
C ASP A 34 10.74 -20.64 -1.93
N GLU A 35 10.18 -19.72 -1.14
CA GLU A 35 10.32 -18.29 -1.35
C GLU A 35 10.27 -17.53 -0.03
N VAL A 36 11.08 -16.48 0.10
CA VAL A 36 10.97 -15.52 1.19
C VAL A 36 10.36 -14.23 0.66
N MET A 37 9.32 -13.74 1.32
CA MET A 37 8.79 -12.40 1.14
C MET A 37 9.36 -11.49 2.24
N ILE A 38 10.35 -10.67 1.89
CA ILE A 38 10.98 -9.74 2.81
C ILE A 38 10.14 -8.47 2.95
N LEU A 39 9.73 -8.20 4.19
CA LEU A 39 9.13 -6.94 4.62
C LEU A 39 10.22 -5.86 4.72
N PHE A 40 9.94 -4.66 4.26
CA PHE A 40 10.76 -3.47 4.51
C PHE A 40 9.93 -2.36 5.16
N PHE A 41 10.57 -1.56 6.03
CA PHE A 41 9.90 -0.60 6.93
C PHE A 41 8.79 -1.18 7.83
N ALA A 42 8.86 -2.45 8.21
CA ALA A 42 7.83 -3.03 9.08
C ALA A 42 7.82 -2.43 10.50
N GLU A 43 6.61 -2.32 11.06
CA GLU A 43 6.33 -1.93 12.44
C GLU A 43 6.97 -0.61 12.91
N GLU A 44 7.85 -0.65 13.93
CA GLU A 44 8.52 0.54 14.47
C GLU A 44 9.54 1.13 13.50
N LEU A 45 9.91 0.41 12.44
CA LEU A 45 10.85 0.87 11.43
C LEU A 45 10.19 1.79 10.38
N THR A 46 8.86 1.81 10.27
CA THR A 46 8.17 2.79 9.40
C THR A 46 8.05 4.14 10.09
N ASN A 47 8.49 5.18 9.39
CA ASN A 47 8.32 6.58 9.74
C ASN A 47 7.37 7.33 8.78
N GLY A 48 6.66 6.60 7.91
CA GLY A 48 5.79 7.16 6.87
C GLY A 48 6.16 6.63 5.48
N HIS A 49 5.58 7.20 4.42
CA HIS A 49 5.88 6.83 3.03
C HIS A 49 7.40 7.00 2.77
N PRO A 50 8.14 5.94 2.41
CA PRO A 50 9.60 6.02 2.27
C PRO A 50 10.02 6.84 1.05
N THR A 51 11.09 7.62 1.18
CA THR A 51 11.78 8.24 0.04
C THR A 51 12.74 7.25 -0.61
N ILE A 52 13.15 7.53 -1.85
CA ILE A 52 14.19 6.74 -2.54
C ILE A 52 15.52 6.75 -1.77
N GLU A 53 15.83 7.85 -1.08
CA GLU A 53 17.03 7.90 -0.24
C GLU A 53 16.94 6.92 0.93
N GLU A 54 15.80 6.89 1.64
CA GLU A 54 15.56 5.97 2.75
C GLU A 54 15.53 4.51 2.29
N MET A 55 15.22 4.24 1.01
CA MET A 55 15.26 2.89 0.43
C MET A 55 16.67 2.31 0.31
N LYS A 56 17.73 3.13 0.22
CA LYS A 56 19.09 2.64 -0.04
C LYS A 56 19.56 1.53 0.90
N PRO A 57 19.52 1.68 2.24
CA PRO A 57 19.94 0.60 3.14
C PRO A 57 19.08 -0.67 3.01
N TRP A 58 17.79 -0.52 2.70
CA TRP A 58 16.89 -1.65 2.47
C TRP A 58 17.21 -2.38 1.16
N VAL A 59 17.48 -1.64 0.08
CA VAL A 59 17.88 -2.20 -1.21
C VAL A 59 19.17 -3.00 -1.09
N GLU A 60 20.18 -2.46 -0.41
CA GLU A 60 21.45 -3.17 -0.21
C GLU A 60 21.27 -4.44 0.64
N LEU A 61 20.44 -4.38 1.67
CA LEU A 61 20.08 -5.57 2.44
C LEU A 61 19.33 -6.60 1.58
N MET A 62 18.34 -6.19 0.78
CA MET A 62 17.57 -7.08 -0.08
C MET A 62 18.46 -7.75 -1.15
N LYS A 63 19.46 -7.05 -1.71
CA LYS A 63 20.46 -7.64 -2.60
C LYS A 63 21.30 -8.72 -1.90
N LYS A 64 21.74 -8.47 -0.66
CA LYS A 64 22.46 -9.47 0.16
C LYS A 64 21.58 -10.70 0.43
N ILE A 65 20.35 -10.49 0.88
CA ILE A 65 19.38 -11.56 1.13
C ILE A 65 19.18 -12.39 -0.14
N LYS A 66 18.89 -11.74 -1.28
CA LYS A 66 18.65 -12.42 -2.55
C LYS A 66 19.82 -13.31 -2.95
N SER A 67 21.04 -12.76 -2.90
CA SER A 67 22.26 -13.50 -3.23
C SER A 67 22.41 -14.74 -2.35
N ARG A 68 22.17 -14.61 -1.05
CA ARG A 68 22.30 -15.73 -0.11
C ARG A 68 21.20 -16.79 -0.27
N LEU A 69 19.95 -16.38 -0.47
CA LEU A 69 18.81 -17.28 -0.67
C LEU A 69 18.93 -18.07 -1.98
N ALA A 70 19.41 -17.44 -3.05
CA ALA A 70 19.65 -18.13 -4.32
C ALA A 70 20.63 -19.31 -4.19
N GLN A 71 21.64 -19.20 -3.32
CA GLN A 71 22.60 -20.28 -3.07
C GLN A 71 21.98 -21.53 -2.40
N VAL A 72 20.79 -21.38 -1.80
CA VAL A 72 20.05 -22.49 -1.17
C VAL A 72 18.75 -22.80 -1.93
N GLY A 73 18.59 -22.28 -3.14
CA GLY A 73 17.45 -22.57 -4.02
C GLY A 73 16.14 -21.90 -3.60
N VAL A 74 16.21 -20.76 -2.91
CA VAL A 74 15.04 -20.03 -2.39
C VAL A 74 14.88 -18.71 -3.14
N ASP A 75 13.67 -18.44 -3.62
CA ASP A 75 13.33 -17.19 -4.31
C ASP A 75 13.14 -16.02 -3.32
N LEU A 76 13.28 -14.80 -3.82
CA LEU A 76 13.02 -13.58 -3.05
C LEU A 76 11.87 -12.77 -3.66
N SER A 77 10.83 -12.55 -2.87
CA SER A 77 9.84 -11.48 -3.03
C SER A 77 10.04 -10.39 -2.00
N VAL A 78 9.42 -9.23 -2.23
CA VAL A 78 9.50 -8.09 -1.31
C VAL A 78 8.12 -7.52 -1.05
N ASN A 79 7.97 -6.89 0.10
CA ASN A 79 6.72 -6.31 0.56
C ASN A 79 6.98 -5.01 1.35
N PRO A 80 6.33 -3.89 0.99
CA PRO A 80 6.63 -2.57 1.57
C PRO A 80 6.06 -2.33 2.96
N TRP A 81 5.39 -3.33 3.57
CA TRP A 81 4.60 -3.22 4.81
C TRP A 81 3.38 -2.29 4.74
N THR A 82 3.47 -1.20 3.98
CA THR A 82 2.40 -0.24 3.73
C THR A 82 2.38 0.15 2.26
N THR A 83 1.20 0.30 1.67
CA THR A 83 1.05 0.87 0.33
C THR A 83 0.38 2.25 0.38
N THR A 84 -0.81 2.34 0.97
CA THR A 84 -1.51 3.62 1.17
C THR A 84 -1.36 4.16 2.58
N PHE A 85 -0.92 3.33 3.54
CA PHE A 85 -0.99 3.44 5.01
C PHE A 85 -2.37 3.13 5.61
N HIS A 86 -2.37 2.23 6.61
CA HIS A 86 -3.54 1.96 7.44
C HIS A 86 -3.92 3.16 8.33
N VAL A 87 -2.97 3.73 9.08
CA VAL A 87 -3.21 4.80 10.08
C VAL A 87 -1.91 5.55 10.39
N ALA A 88 -1.96 6.82 10.76
CA ALA A 88 -0.75 7.62 11.01
C ALA A 88 0.05 7.18 12.24
N ARG A 89 -0.59 7.00 13.41
CA ARG A 89 0.10 6.74 14.70
C ARG A 89 1.30 7.69 14.92
N GLY A 90 1.08 8.98 14.69
CA GLY A 90 2.12 10.01 14.82
C GLY A 90 2.85 10.36 13.52
N ARG A 91 2.86 9.48 12.50
CA ARG A 91 3.50 9.71 11.20
C ARG A 91 2.80 10.80 10.37
N ARG A 92 3.52 11.42 9.45
CA ARG A 92 3.03 12.45 8.53
C ARG A 92 3.67 12.27 7.15
N LEU A 93 3.10 12.93 6.16
CA LEU A 93 3.75 13.12 4.86
C LEU A 93 5.07 13.88 5.06
N LYS A 94 6.09 13.45 4.32
CA LYS A 94 7.42 14.07 4.30
C LYS A 94 7.43 15.25 3.31
N PRO A 95 8.42 16.16 3.39
CA PRO A 95 8.59 17.20 2.39
C PRO A 95 8.63 16.62 0.96
N GLY A 96 7.88 17.23 0.04
CA GLY A 96 7.75 16.77 -1.35
C GLY A 96 6.70 15.67 -1.58
N GLN A 97 6.08 15.13 -0.53
CA GLN A 97 4.94 14.22 -0.64
C GLN A 97 3.64 15.01 -0.64
N ASP A 98 3.37 15.73 -1.74
CA ASP A 98 2.16 16.56 -1.90
C ASP A 98 0.95 15.70 -2.27
N PHE A 99 0.61 14.75 -1.39
CA PHE A 99 -0.47 13.79 -1.62
C PHE A 99 -1.81 14.36 -1.19
N THR A 100 -2.84 14.19 -2.03
CA THR A 100 -4.22 14.28 -1.56
C THR A 100 -4.47 13.11 -0.62
N LEU A 101 -4.87 13.41 0.62
CA LEU A 101 -5.17 12.42 1.64
C LEU A 101 -6.62 11.98 1.55
N MET A 102 -6.91 10.76 2.03
CA MET A 102 -8.27 10.26 2.09
C MET A 102 -9.13 11.12 3.03
N VAL A 103 -10.40 11.30 2.67
CA VAL A 103 -11.38 11.97 3.52
C VAL A 103 -12.48 10.98 3.88
N GLY A 104 -12.78 10.86 5.17
CA GLY A 104 -13.79 9.95 5.69
C GLY A 104 -15.22 10.48 5.53
N GLU A 105 -16.20 9.63 5.83
CA GLU A 105 -17.62 10.01 5.85
C GLU A 105 -17.91 11.20 6.78
N THR A 106 -17.18 11.30 7.89
CA THR A 106 -17.28 12.41 8.85
C THR A 106 -16.72 13.73 8.32
N GLY A 107 -15.97 13.68 7.21
CA GLY A 107 -15.15 14.80 6.73
C GLY A 107 -13.78 14.88 7.37
N ALA A 108 -13.43 13.98 8.29
CA ALA A 108 -12.08 13.88 8.80
C ALA A 108 -11.10 13.55 7.66
N VAL A 109 -9.99 14.28 7.60
CA VAL A 109 -8.92 14.06 6.64
C VAL A 109 -7.90 13.13 7.28
N ALA A 110 -7.51 12.06 6.58
CA ALA A 110 -6.43 11.19 7.01
C ALA A 110 -5.14 11.99 7.17
N ARG A 111 -4.22 11.51 8.02
CA ARG A 111 -2.93 12.21 8.24
C ARG A 111 -1.80 11.68 7.38
N ILE A 112 -1.98 10.48 6.82
CA ILE A 112 -0.97 9.82 5.98
C ILE A 112 -1.59 8.93 4.88
N SER A 113 -2.81 8.45 5.08
CA SER A 113 -3.47 7.56 4.12
C SER A 113 -3.77 8.29 2.82
N ALA A 114 -3.04 7.95 1.76
CA ALA A 114 -3.12 8.64 0.49
C ALA A 114 -4.39 8.25 -0.29
N CYS A 115 -5.02 9.22 -0.94
CA CYS A 115 -6.11 8.97 -1.87
C CYS A 115 -5.57 8.27 -3.13
N PRO A 116 -6.10 7.11 -3.54
CA PRO A 116 -5.58 6.42 -4.73
C PRO A 116 -5.89 7.14 -6.06
N LEU A 117 -6.79 8.13 -6.05
CA LEU A 117 -6.98 9.06 -7.19
C LEU A 117 -5.95 10.19 -7.24
N CYS A 118 -5.07 10.32 -6.24
CA CYS A 118 -4.04 11.34 -6.23
C CYS A 118 -2.92 10.98 -7.22
N GLU A 119 -2.75 11.81 -8.26
CA GLU A 119 -1.71 11.63 -9.27
C GLU A 119 -0.29 11.65 -8.67
N ASN A 120 -0.03 12.54 -7.70
CA ASN A 120 1.28 12.61 -7.03
C ASN A 120 1.60 11.34 -6.25
N TRP A 121 0.60 10.74 -5.58
CA TRP A 121 0.79 9.48 -4.87
C TRP A 121 0.98 8.31 -5.85
N ARG A 122 0.20 8.26 -6.94
CA ARG A 122 0.35 7.24 -7.99
C ARG A 122 1.76 7.28 -8.59
N LYS A 123 2.23 8.47 -8.95
CA LYS A 123 3.59 8.69 -9.46
C LYS A 123 4.65 8.21 -8.45
N TYR A 124 4.53 8.65 -7.20
CA TYR A 124 5.40 8.21 -6.12
C TYR A 124 5.47 6.69 -5.97
N LEU A 125 4.30 6.03 -5.98
CA LEU A 125 4.20 4.59 -5.82
C LEU A 125 4.87 3.85 -6.97
N CYS A 126 4.61 4.29 -8.22
CA CYS A 126 5.26 3.72 -9.40
C CYS A 126 6.78 3.92 -9.36
N GLU A 127 7.26 5.10 -8.96
CA GLU A 127 8.69 5.37 -8.81
C GLU A 127 9.35 4.46 -7.76
N LEU A 128 8.69 4.27 -6.61
CA LEU A 128 9.16 3.39 -5.55
C LEU A 128 9.23 1.93 -6.01
N PHE A 129 8.16 1.43 -6.64
CA PHE A 129 8.08 0.04 -7.10
C PHE A 129 9.04 -0.22 -8.26
N ALA A 130 9.17 0.72 -9.21
CA ALA A 130 10.15 0.64 -10.29
C ALA A 130 11.59 0.63 -9.76
N HIS A 131 11.90 1.46 -8.76
CA HIS A 131 13.21 1.47 -8.12
C HIS A 131 13.53 0.11 -7.48
N VAL A 132 12.60 -0.44 -6.70
CA VAL A 132 12.76 -1.78 -6.08
C VAL A 132 12.91 -2.87 -7.14
N ALA A 133 12.09 -2.85 -8.20
CA ALA A 133 12.16 -3.81 -9.29
C ALA A 133 13.52 -3.75 -10.01
N ALA A 134 14.01 -2.56 -10.32
CA ALA A 134 15.28 -2.35 -11.01
C ALA A 134 16.48 -2.81 -10.17
N GLU A 135 16.50 -2.43 -8.89
CA GLU A 135 17.65 -2.66 -8.00
C GLU A 135 17.70 -4.08 -7.43
N VAL A 136 16.56 -4.63 -7.01
CA VAL A 136 16.48 -5.92 -6.30
C VAL A 136 16.11 -7.06 -7.25
N LYS A 137 15.30 -6.78 -8.28
CA LYS A 137 14.76 -7.76 -9.23
C LYS A 137 14.05 -8.95 -8.54
N PRO A 138 13.14 -8.73 -7.58
CA PRO A 138 12.46 -9.80 -6.87
C PRO A 138 11.52 -10.58 -7.82
N VAL A 139 11.09 -11.78 -7.41
CA VAL A 139 10.11 -12.56 -8.20
C VAL A 139 8.71 -11.94 -8.13
N ALA A 140 8.39 -11.27 -7.02
CA ALA A 140 7.21 -10.42 -6.89
C ALA A 140 7.46 -9.22 -5.95
N ILE A 141 6.76 -8.12 -6.22
CA ILE A 141 6.55 -7.02 -5.28
C ILE A 141 5.10 -7.10 -4.83
N TRP A 142 4.88 -7.28 -3.54
CA TRP A 142 3.55 -7.42 -2.98
C TRP A 142 2.90 -6.07 -2.69
N VAL A 143 1.61 -5.98 -2.95
CA VAL A 143 0.76 -4.86 -2.52
C VAL A 143 0.13 -5.23 -1.18
N GLU A 144 0.17 -4.31 -0.22
CA GLU A 144 -0.32 -4.55 1.14
C GLU A 144 -1.84 -4.35 1.31
N ASP A 145 -2.39 -4.94 2.37
CA ASP A 145 -3.82 -5.00 2.64
C ASP A 145 -4.42 -3.63 3.04
N ASP A 146 -3.55 -2.65 3.32
CA ASP A 146 -3.92 -1.27 3.55
C ASP A 146 -4.41 -0.57 2.27
N TRP A 147 -4.20 -1.18 1.10
CA TRP A 147 -4.87 -0.86 -0.18
C TRP A 147 -6.38 -1.14 -0.11
N ARG A 148 -7.06 -0.36 0.71
CA ARG A 148 -8.50 -0.33 0.92
C ARG A 148 -8.93 1.12 1.09
N LEU A 149 -10.23 1.36 1.09
CA LEU A 149 -10.78 2.70 1.32
C LEU A 149 -11.43 2.82 2.71
N HIS A 150 -11.62 1.69 3.40
CA HIS A 150 -12.24 1.61 4.71
C HIS A 150 -11.21 1.28 5.80
N ASN A 151 -11.59 1.44 7.07
CA ASN A 151 -10.78 1.08 8.23
C ASN A 151 -9.41 1.78 8.25
N HIS A 152 -9.45 3.13 8.21
CA HIS A 152 -8.28 4.00 8.36
C HIS A 152 -8.31 4.74 9.71
N GLU A 153 -8.06 6.05 9.75
CA GLU A 153 -8.08 6.84 10.99
C GLU A 153 -9.44 6.69 11.71
N PRO A 154 -9.46 6.49 13.05
CA PRO A 154 -10.70 6.31 13.80
C PRO A 154 -11.72 7.44 13.60
N GLU A 155 -11.25 8.68 13.42
CA GLU A 155 -12.09 9.86 13.20
C GLU A 155 -12.83 9.82 11.85
N MET A 156 -12.39 8.97 10.91
CA MET A 156 -13.05 8.73 9.62
C MET A 156 -14.22 7.74 9.73
N LYS A 157 -14.48 7.13 10.90
CA LYS A 157 -15.47 6.06 11.11
C LYS A 157 -15.26 4.88 10.15
N PHE A 158 -16.18 4.65 9.21
CA PHE A 158 -16.04 3.57 8.22
C PHE A 158 -14.80 3.76 7.34
N GLY A 159 -14.51 5.00 6.95
CA GLY A 159 -13.41 5.36 6.06
C GLY A 159 -13.85 6.23 4.89
N GLY A 160 -13.02 6.23 3.87
CA GLY A 160 -13.10 7.07 2.69
C GLY A 160 -13.40 6.30 1.41
N CYS A 161 -13.16 6.90 0.24
CA CYS A 161 -12.68 8.27 0.08
C CYS A 161 -13.79 9.20 -0.41
N PHE A 162 -14.01 10.29 0.34
CA PHE A 162 -14.93 11.39 0.05
C PHE A 162 -14.20 12.70 -0.20
N CYS A 163 -12.94 12.65 -0.67
CA CYS A 163 -12.17 13.85 -1.00
C CYS A 163 -12.71 14.52 -2.27
N ASP A 164 -12.26 15.75 -2.54
CA ASP A 164 -12.72 16.53 -3.69
C ASP A 164 -12.50 15.83 -5.04
N LEU A 165 -11.43 15.02 -5.17
CA LEU A 165 -11.19 14.21 -6.37
C LEU A 165 -12.32 13.19 -6.60
N HIS A 166 -12.77 12.52 -5.53
CA HIS A 166 -13.87 11.54 -5.59
C HIS A 166 -15.20 12.22 -5.84
N LEU A 167 -15.50 13.32 -5.13
CA LEU A 167 -16.75 14.05 -5.32
C LEU A 167 -16.86 14.63 -6.74
N LYS A 168 -15.77 15.19 -7.28
CA LYS A 168 -15.71 15.68 -8.66
C LYS A 168 -15.93 14.55 -9.67
N ARG A 169 -15.24 13.42 -9.52
CA ARG A 169 -15.40 12.27 -10.44
C ARG A 169 -16.81 11.71 -10.37
N PHE A 170 -17.37 11.59 -9.17
CA PHE A 170 -18.72 11.11 -8.95
C PHE A 170 -19.78 12.04 -9.55
N ALA A 171 -19.66 13.36 -9.37
CA ALA A 171 -20.55 14.34 -9.99
C ALA A 171 -20.66 14.12 -11.51
N GLY A 172 -19.53 13.86 -12.18
CA GLY A 172 -19.50 13.48 -13.59
C GLY A 172 -20.26 12.19 -13.89
N MET A 173 -20.06 11.13 -13.08
CA MET A 173 -20.76 9.84 -13.24
C MET A 173 -22.28 9.96 -13.09
N VAL A 174 -22.76 10.87 -12.24
CA VAL A 174 -24.19 11.11 -12.00
C VAL A 174 -24.75 12.29 -12.80
N LYS A 175 -23.97 12.84 -13.75
CA LYS A 175 -24.35 13.97 -14.62
C LYS A 175 -24.82 15.22 -13.86
N ARG A 176 -24.16 15.54 -12.74
CA ARG A 176 -24.37 16.77 -11.98
C ARG A 176 -23.15 17.67 -12.08
N GLN A 177 -23.36 18.98 -11.94
CA GLN A 177 -22.26 19.96 -11.90
C GLN A 177 -21.38 19.77 -10.67
N SER A 178 -22.01 19.43 -9.53
CA SER A 178 -21.34 19.13 -8.27
C SER A 178 -22.19 18.19 -7.43
N VAL A 179 -21.54 17.55 -6.46
CA VAL A 179 -22.17 16.77 -5.39
C VAL A 179 -21.40 17.03 -4.10
N THR A 180 -22.11 17.08 -2.99
CA THR A 180 -21.53 17.20 -1.65
C THR A 180 -21.35 15.82 -1.03
N ARG A 181 -20.42 15.71 -0.07
CA ARG A 181 -20.26 14.49 0.74
C ARG A 181 -21.58 14.07 1.40
N GLN A 182 -22.34 15.03 1.93
CA GLN A 182 -23.61 14.74 2.60
C GLN A 182 -24.65 14.16 1.63
N GLU A 183 -24.83 14.75 0.44
CA GLU A 183 -25.73 14.20 -0.58
C GLU A 183 -25.36 12.77 -0.97
N VAL A 184 -24.06 12.47 -1.11
CA VAL A 184 -23.60 11.12 -1.41
C VAL A 184 -23.94 10.17 -0.25
N LEU A 185 -23.63 10.54 0.99
CA LEU A 185 -23.90 9.71 2.16
C LEU A 185 -25.39 9.43 2.33
N ASP A 186 -26.23 10.46 2.25
CA ASP A 186 -27.68 10.34 2.37
C ASP A 186 -28.24 9.38 1.32
N ALA A 187 -27.75 9.46 0.08
CA ALA A 187 -28.18 8.58 -1.00
C ALA A 187 -27.70 7.13 -0.81
N ILE A 188 -26.40 6.89 -0.54
CA ILE A 188 -25.85 5.53 -0.52
C ILE A 188 -26.21 4.75 0.75
N LEU A 189 -26.51 5.46 1.84
CA LEU A 189 -26.91 4.89 3.14
C LEU A 189 -28.42 4.92 3.37
N ALA A 190 -29.21 5.45 2.43
CA ALA A 190 -30.67 5.46 2.53
C ALA A 190 -31.22 4.05 2.82
N PRO A 191 -32.14 3.90 3.79
CA PRO A 191 -32.75 2.63 4.11
C PRO A 191 -33.69 2.16 2.98
N GLY A 192 -34.02 0.86 2.98
CA GLY A 192 -34.92 0.26 2.00
C GLY A 192 -34.22 -0.10 0.69
N ARG A 193 -34.86 0.17 -0.45
CA ARG A 193 -34.29 -0.13 -1.77
C ARG A 193 -33.04 0.75 -1.98
N PRO A 194 -31.86 0.17 -2.27
CA PRO A 194 -30.65 0.96 -2.46
C PRO A 194 -30.80 2.02 -3.56
N HIS A 195 -30.43 3.25 -3.26
CA HIS A 195 -30.39 4.32 -4.26
C HIS A 195 -29.41 3.95 -5.39
N PRO A 196 -29.70 4.28 -6.68
CA PRO A 196 -28.80 3.97 -7.80
C PRO A 196 -27.36 4.48 -7.62
N TRP A 197 -27.19 5.59 -6.91
CA TRP A 197 -25.88 6.14 -6.56
C TRP A 197 -25.01 5.16 -5.78
N ARG A 198 -25.58 4.23 -5.00
CA ARG A 198 -24.78 3.24 -4.27
C ARG A 198 -23.97 2.35 -5.21
N ALA A 199 -24.59 1.86 -6.28
CA ALA A 199 -23.87 1.03 -7.27
C ALA A 199 -22.81 1.86 -8.01
N GLN A 200 -23.13 3.10 -8.38
CA GLN A 200 -22.19 4.00 -9.05
C GLN A 200 -21.02 4.41 -8.14
N TRP A 201 -21.26 4.61 -6.86
CA TRP A 201 -20.23 4.95 -5.87
C TRP A 201 -19.29 3.76 -5.61
N LEU A 202 -19.84 2.54 -5.51
CA LEU A 202 -19.03 1.33 -5.43
C LEU A 202 -18.21 1.09 -6.70
N GLU A 203 -18.76 1.40 -7.88
CA GLU A 203 -18.01 1.34 -9.14
C GLU A 203 -16.87 2.37 -9.16
N LEU A 204 -17.12 3.60 -8.70
CA LEU A 204 -16.06 4.60 -8.53
C LEU A 204 -14.95 4.08 -7.60
N TRP A 205 -15.32 3.52 -6.44
CA TRP A 205 -14.35 2.93 -5.51
C TRP A 205 -13.58 1.77 -6.13
N ARG A 206 -14.22 0.91 -6.92
CA ARG A 206 -13.54 -0.15 -7.67
C ARG A 206 -12.52 0.44 -8.65
N GLN A 207 -12.89 1.44 -9.42
CA GLN A 207 -12.01 2.12 -10.38
C GLN A 207 -10.82 2.79 -9.68
N THR A 208 -11.07 3.48 -8.56
CA THR A 208 -10.05 4.10 -7.71
C THR A 208 -8.94 3.11 -7.32
N MET A 209 -9.27 1.84 -7.09
CA MET A 209 -8.28 0.83 -6.69
C MET A 209 -7.60 0.16 -7.89
N ILE A 210 -8.29 0.03 -9.02
CA ILE A 210 -7.76 -0.66 -10.21
C ILE A 210 -6.82 0.22 -11.01
N GLU A 211 -7.12 1.51 -11.14
CA GLU A 211 -6.32 2.46 -11.90
C GLU A 211 -4.83 2.44 -11.49
N PRO A 212 -4.47 2.67 -10.21
CA PRO A 212 -3.07 2.57 -9.78
C PRO A 212 -2.48 1.17 -9.95
N ALA A 213 -3.27 0.11 -9.76
CA ALA A 213 -2.80 -1.26 -9.95
C ALA A 213 -2.41 -1.57 -11.40
N LEU A 214 -3.11 -0.98 -12.38
CA LEU A 214 -2.77 -1.09 -13.80
C LEU A 214 -1.50 -0.32 -14.16
N GLU A 215 -1.21 0.79 -13.48
CA GLU A 215 0.03 1.56 -13.69
C GLU A 215 1.28 0.88 -13.14
N LEU A 216 1.12 0.00 -12.14
CA LEU A 216 2.22 -0.79 -11.56
C LEU A 216 2.65 -1.99 -12.42
N ARG A 217 1.85 -2.37 -13.42
CA ARG A 217 2.09 -3.55 -14.27
C ARG A 217 3.07 -3.27 -15.39
#